data_AF-A0A1I0LY98-F1
#
_entry.id   AF-A0A1I0LY98-F1
#
_cell.length_a   1.000
_cell.length_b   1.000
_cell.length_c   1.000
_cell.angle_alpha   90.00
_cell.angle_beta   90.00
_cell.angle_gamma   90.00
#
_symmetry.space_group_name_H-M   'P 1'
#
loop_
_entity.id
_entity.type
_entity.pdbx_description
1 polymer ?
#
loop_
_entity_poly.entity_id
_entity_poly.type
_entity_poly.pdbx_seq_one_letter_code
_entity_poly.pdbx_strand_id
1 'polypeptide(L)'
;MARDDRLSRRRMVQLTGVAASTAFVAGCGGGGGGDGGDGGDGGGGGGDGVEIEPGTEIDFSGQTSHWEGLAPSEIEGEQNPTLILQEGEDYTIGWSEGDDSDHNLEIRDDSDQVIDDLTTGDPVSNPDEAENNPFDFTASSEMATYRCEPHPNMEGEIQVEGGGGGGGEEGGNESEGGNESEGGNESEGDNESNESGGGNESEGGNESSE
;
A
#
# COMPACT_ATOMS: atom_id res chain seq x y z
N MET A 1 -9.93 43.99 10.06
CA MET A 1 -10.09 44.18 8.61
C MET A 1 -8.71 43.91 8.02
N ALA A 2 -8.34 42.67 7.65
CA ALA A 2 -8.76 41.95 6.43
C ALA A 2 -8.65 42.90 5.21
N ARG A 3 -7.85 42.66 4.18
CA ARG A 3 -7.56 41.40 3.50
C ARG A 3 -6.22 41.48 2.75
N ASP A 4 -5.54 40.34 2.68
CA ASP A 4 -4.37 40.06 1.84
C ASP A 4 -4.61 40.31 0.34
N ASP A 5 -3.71 41.07 -0.28
CA ASP A 5 -3.57 41.22 -1.72
C ASP A 5 -2.78 40.03 -2.30
N ARG A 6 -3.42 38.89 -2.56
CA ARG A 6 -2.87 37.83 -3.43
C ARG A 6 -3.96 37.09 -4.18
N LEU A 7 -4.58 37.77 -5.16
CA LEU A 7 -5.39 37.09 -6.16
C LEU A 7 -4.75 37.18 -7.55
N SER A 8 -4.80 36.02 -8.19
CA SER A 8 -4.86 35.81 -9.64
C SER A 8 -3.53 35.80 -10.37
N ARG A 9 -2.80 34.68 -10.23
CA ARG A 9 -1.90 34.18 -11.27
C ARG A 9 -2.74 33.79 -12.49
N ARG A 10 -3.10 34.77 -13.31
CA ARG A 10 -3.80 34.58 -14.58
C ARG A 10 -2.88 33.86 -15.55
N ARG A 11 -3.09 32.54 -15.68
CA ARG A 11 -2.56 31.68 -16.72
C ARG A 11 -3.28 32.02 -18.03
N MET A 12 -2.74 32.98 -18.78
CA MET A 12 -3.28 33.37 -20.08
C MET A 12 -2.73 32.42 -21.15
N VAL A 13 -3.47 31.37 -21.49
CA VAL A 13 -3.18 30.50 -22.63
C VAL A 13 -3.65 31.21 -23.91
N GLN A 14 -2.70 31.51 -24.79
CA GLN A 14 -2.93 32.16 -26.07
C GLN A 14 -3.08 31.08 -27.16
N LEU A 15 -4.31 30.62 -27.40
CA LEU A 15 -4.62 29.65 -28.46
C LEU A 15 -4.91 30.39 -29.77
N THR A 16 -3.95 30.33 -30.69
CA THR A 16 -4.07 30.85 -32.06
C THR A 16 -3.93 29.67 -33.02
N GLY A 17 -4.97 29.37 -33.80
CA GLY A 17 -4.97 28.19 -34.67
C GLY A 17 -6.11 28.17 -35.68
N VAL A 18 -6.00 29.05 -36.67
CA VAL A 18 -6.67 29.18 -37.97
C VAL A 18 -7.64 28.05 -38.40
N ALA A 19 -8.91 28.41 -38.58
CA ALA A 19 -9.88 27.65 -39.37
C ALA A 19 -9.64 27.90 -40.87
N ALA A 20 -9.33 26.84 -41.63
CA ALA A 20 -9.32 26.86 -43.08
C ALA A 20 -10.43 25.92 -43.59
N SER A 21 -11.53 26.52 -44.03
CA SER A 21 -12.63 25.87 -44.74
C SER A 21 -12.51 26.10 -46.24
N THR A 22 -12.93 25.10 -47.03
CA THR A 22 -13.36 25.06 -48.46
C THR A 22 -12.70 23.88 -49.19
N ALA A 23 -13.32 23.13 -50.10
CA ALA A 23 -14.72 22.97 -50.53
C ALA A 23 -14.79 21.73 -51.43
N PHE A 24 -15.89 20.99 -51.31
CA PHE A 24 -16.61 20.11 -52.26
C PHE A 24 -15.90 19.55 -53.51
N VAL A 25 -15.91 18.21 -53.59
CA VAL A 25 -16.24 17.49 -54.84
C VAL A 25 -17.47 16.62 -54.57
N ALA A 26 -18.56 16.93 -55.25
CA ALA A 26 -19.77 16.14 -55.31
C ALA A 26 -19.61 15.02 -56.35
N GLY A 27 -19.92 13.79 -55.95
CA GLY A 27 -19.96 12.63 -56.83
C GLY A 27 -20.91 11.56 -56.29
N CYS A 28 -22.15 11.59 -56.80
CA CYS A 28 -23.03 10.45 -57.10
C CYS A 28 -23.09 9.32 -56.03
N GLY A 29 -24.06 9.27 -55.13
CA GLY A 29 -25.48 9.10 -55.46
C GLY A 29 -25.92 7.65 -55.23
N GLY A 30 -26.21 7.30 -53.97
CA GLY A 30 -26.78 6.01 -53.55
C GLY A 30 -26.99 5.96 -52.04
N GLY A 31 -28.14 6.49 -51.57
CA GLY A 31 -28.57 6.39 -50.16
C GLY A 31 -29.05 4.98 -49.81
N GLY A 32 -29.19 4.58 -48.54
CA GLY A 32 -29.02 5.28 -47.27
C GLY A 32 -29.27 4.27 -46.13
N GLY A 33 -28.83 4.62 -44.92
CA GLY A 33 -29.02 3.84 -43.69
C GLY A 33 -27.72 3.68 -42.91
N GLY A 34 -27.19 4.80 -42.37
CA GLY A 34 -26.11 4.78 -41.41
C GLY A 34 -26.67 4.89 -40.00
N ASP A 35 -26.39 3.91 -39.17
CA ASP A 35 -26.32 4.07 -37.73
C ASP A 35 -24.83 3.99 -37.37
N GLY A 36 -24.19 5.16 -37.41
CA GLY A 36 -22.94 5.39 -36.71
C GLY A 36 -23.28 5.67 -35.25
N GLY A 37 -23.03 4.70 -34.40
CA GLY A 37 -22.86 4.89 -32.97
C GLY A 37 -21.38 4.73 -32.66
N ASP A 38 -20.75 5.85 -32.34
CA ASP A 38 -19.44 5.99 -31.74
C ASP A 38 -19.23 5.03 -30.56
N GLY A 39 -18.01 4.49 -30.48
CA GLY A 39 -17.21 4.49 -29.25
C GLY A 39 -17.91 4.02 -27.99
N GLY A 40 -18.01 2.71 -27.83
CA GLY A 40 -17.93 2.07 -26.53
C GLY A 40 -16.73 1.14 -26.55
N ASP A 41 -15.53 1.68 -26.30
CA ASP A 41 -14.50 0.92 -25.58
C ASP A 41 -15.13 0.64 -24.21
N GLY A 42 -15.95 -0.41 -24.16
CA GLY A 42 -16.46 -0.93 -22.90
C GLY A 42 -15.25 -1.46 -22.17
N GLY A 43 -14.87 -0.72 -21.13
CA GLY A 43 -13.68 -0.94 -20.31
C GLY A 43 -13.40 -2.42 -20.12
N GLY A 44 -12.28 -2.85 -20.67
CA GLY A 44 -11.71 -4.15 -20.36
C GLY A 44 -11.26 -4.13 -18.92
N GLY A 45 -12.16 -4.46 -18.00
CA GLY A 45 -11.80 -4.85 -16.63
C GLY A 45 -11.18 -6.23 -16.69
N GLY A 46 -9.92 -6.28 -17.07
CA GLY A 46 -9.21 -7.51 -17.38
C GLY A 46 -7.73 -7.24 -17.61
N GLY A 47 -7.02 -6.99 -16.51
CA GLY A 47 -5.68 -7.52 -16.30
C GLY A 47 -4.51 -6.65 -16.71
N ASP A 48 -4.42 -5.43 -16.17
CA ASP A 48 -3.13 -4.76 -15.99
C ASP A 48 -3.23 -4.03 -14.63
N GLY A 49 -3.01 -4.75 -13.53
CA GLY A 49 -2.92 -4.09 -12.23
C GLY A 49 -1.67 -3.22 -12.14
N VAL A 50 -1.65 -2.31 -11.17
CA VAL A 50 -0.54 -1.38 -10.96
C VAL A 50 0.33 -1.92 -9.82
N GLU A 51 1.60 -2.20 -10.12
CA GLU A 51 2.61 -2.54 -9.12
C GLU A 51 2.87 -1.35 -8.19
N ILE A 52 2.60 -1.51 -6.89
CA ILE A 52 2.85 -0.47 -5.90
C ILE A 52 4.19 -0.75 -5.20
N GLU A 53 5.08 0.24 -5.22
CA GLU A 53 6.35 0.15 -4.51
C GLU A 53 6.11 0.02 -2.98
N PRO A 54 6.81 -0.88 -2.27
CA PRO A 54 6.76 -0.98 -0.81
C PRO A 54 6.98 0.37 -0.10
N GLY A 55 6.21 0.61 0.95
CA GLY A 55 6.25 1.84 1.74
C GLY A 55 5.57 3.04 1.07
N THR A 56 4.82 2.81 -0.02
CA THR A 56 4.07 3.86 -0.72
C THR A 56 2.74 4.13 -0.06
N GLU A 57 2.35 5.41 -0.03
CA GLU A 57 1.01 5.85 0.33
C GLU A 57 0.07 5.79 -0.89
N ILE A 58 -1.04 5.09 -0.71
CA ILE A 58 -2.12 4.92 -1.67
C ILE A 58 -3.27 5.81 -1.22
N ASP A 59 -3.58 6.83 -2.03
CA ASP A 59 -4.61 7.83 -1.72
C ASP A 59 -5.68 7.83 -2.82
N PHE A 60 -6.94 7.91 -2.38
CA PHE A 60 -8.11 7.91 -3.24
C PHE A 60 -9.00 9.15 -3.06
N SER A 61 -9.81 9.44 -4.08
CA SER A 61 -11.01 10.25 -3.99
C SER A 61 -12.24 9.34 -3.92
N GLY A 62 -13.07 9.52 -2.90
CA GLY A 62 -14.30 8.76 -2.67
C GLY A 62 -15.46 9.27 -3.51
N GLN A 63 -15.78 8.54 -4.58
CA GLN A 63 -16.94 8.82 -5.43
C GLN A 63 -17.96 7.70 -5.25
N THR A 64 -19.23 7.98 -5.03
CA THR A 64 -20.31 6.96 -4.91
C THR A 64 -20.39 5.92 -6.04
N SER A 65 -19.71 6.18 -7.16
CA SER A 65 -19.58 5.26 -8.30
C SER A 65 -18.29 4.44 -8.35
N HIS A 66 -17.19 4.88 -7.72
CA HIS A 66 -15.86 4.23 -7.73
C HIS A 66 -14.89 4.92 -6.75
N TRP A 67 -13.80 4.26 -6.40
CA TRP A 67 -12.60 4.93 -5.88
C TRP A 67 -11.80 5.51 -7.05
N GLU A 68 -11.53 6.81 -7.07
CA GLU A 68 -10.65 7.42 -8.07
C GLU A 68 -9.24 7.54 -7.48
N GLY A 69 -8.22 6.97 -8.12
CA GLY A 69 -6.84 7.07 -7.61
C GLY A 69 -6.30 8.51 -7.65
N LEU A 70 -5.59 8.91 -6.60
CA LEU A 70 -4.91 10.20 -6.50
C LEU A 70 -3.40 10.05 -6.35
N ALA A 71 -2.94 9.11 -5.53
CA ALA A 71 -1.53 8.78 -5.34
C ALA A 71 -1.35 7.26 -5.15
N PRO A 72 -0.27 6.65 -5.64
CA PRO A 72 0.82 7.25 -6.44
C PRO A 72 0.36 7.73 -7.82
N SER A 73 1.21 8.47 -8.55
CA SER A 73 0.86 9.00 -9.87
C SER A 73 0.51 7.93 -10.91
N GLU A 74 0.86 6.67 -10.63
CA GLU A 74 0.55 5.52 -11.47
C GLU A 74 -0.94 5.15 -11.45
N ILE A 75 -1.67 5.51 -10.39
CA ILE A 75 -3.12 5.27 -10.29
C ILE A 75 -3.95 6.55 -10.50
N GLU A 76 -3.33 7.70 -10.76
CA GLU A 76 -4.00 9.00 -10.83
C GLU A 76 -5.11 9.02 -11.91
N GLY A 77 -6.35 9.21 -11.49
CA GLY A 77 -7.53 9.25 -12.35
C GLY A 77 -8.05 7.88 -12.82
N GLU A 78 -7.47 6.78 -12.31
CA GLU A 78 -8.00 5.43 -12.54
C GLU A 78 -9.18 5.14 -11.60
N GLN A 79 -10.20 4.46 -12.14
CA GLN A 79 -11.39 4.08 -11.36
C GLN A 79 -11.21 2.65 -10.86
N ASN A 80 -11.29 2.46 -9.54
CA ASN A 80 -11.08 1.17 -8.86
C ASN A 80 -9.81 0.43 -9.35
N PRO A 81 -8.62 1.08 -9.35
CA PRO A 81 -7.39 0.47 -9.86
C PRO A 81 -7.08 -0.85 -9.14
N THR A 82 -6.70 -1.89 -9.89
CA THR A 82 -6.18 -3.12 -9.28
C THR A 82 -4.79 -2.84 -8.72
N LEU A 83 -4.60 -3.07 -7.41
CA LEU A 83 -3.33 -2.85 -6.73
C LEU A 83 -2.53 -4.16 -6.70
N ILE A 84 -1.32 -4.17 -7.25
CA ILE A 84 -0.40 -5.30 -7.15
C ILE A 84 0.61 -4.99 -6.04
N LEU A 85 0.54 -5.73 -4.95
CA LEU A 85 1.32 -5.55 -3.74
C LEU A 85 2.28 -6.74 -3.53
N GLN A 86 3.35 -6.53 -2.78
CA GLN A 86 4.32 -7.58 -2.44
C GLN A 86 4.02 -8.14 -1.05
N GLU A 87 3.89 -9.46 -0.93
CA GLU A 87 3.60 -10.14 0.34
C GLU A 87 4.69 -9.84 1.38
N GLY A 88 4.25 -9.45 2.59
CA GLY A 88 5.14 -9.15 3.71
C GLY A 88 5.69 -7.73 3.73
N GLU A 89 5.39 -6.91 2.72
CA GLU A 89 5.80 -5.51 2.66
C GLU A 89 4.71 -4.57 3.21
N ASP A 90 5.13 -3.42 3.73
CA ASP A 90 4.25 -2.44 4.37
C ASP A 90 3.78 -1.36 3.38
N TYR A 91 2.55 -0.91 3.55
CA TYR A 91 1.90 0.12 2.74
C TYR A 91 1.01 1.01 3.61
N THR A 92 0.70 2.21 3.13
CA THR A 92 -0.27 3.11 3.75
C THR A 92 -1.42 3.33 2.76
N ILE A 93 -2.68 3.25 3.20
CA ILE A 93 -3.86 3.44 2.34
C ILE A 93 -4.89 4.33 3.00
N GLY A 94 -5.57 5.16 2.20
CA GLY A 94 -6.64 6.03 2.68
C GLY A 94 -7.32 6.81 1.56
N TRP A 95 -8.13 7.78 1.95
CA TRP A 95 -8.80 8.71 1.04
C TRP A 95 -8.76 10.13 1.58
N SER A 96 -8.54 11.10 0.70
CA SER A 96 -8.32 12.51 1.10
C SER A 96 -9.36 13.48 0.52
N GLU A 97 -10.16 13.04 -0.46
CA GLU A 97 -11.19 13.83 -1.14
C GLU A 97 -12.46 12.99 -1.36
N GLY A 98 -13.62 13.60 -1.53
CA GLY A 98 -14.85 12.84 -1.84
C GLY A 98 -16.02 13.68 -2.35
N ASP A 99 -17.12 13.00 -2.68
CA ASP A 99 -18.32 13.57 -3.31
C ASP A 99 -19.44 14.02 -2.33
N ASP A 100 -19.06 14.44 -1.12
CA ASP A 100 -19.97 14.82 -0.02
C ASP A 100 -20.91 13.66 0.46
N SER A 101 -20.69 12.43 0.01
CA SER A 101 -21.41 11.23 0.49
C SER A 101 -20.60 10.48 1.55
N ASP A 102 -21.26 9.65 2.36
CA ASP A 102 -20.60 8.88 3.41
C ASP A 102 -19.75 7.74 2.83
N HIS A 103 -18.46 7.74 3.14
CA HIS A 103 -17.51 6.72 2.69
C HIS A 103 -16.73 6.13 3.86
N ASN A 104 -16.41 4.86 3.75
CA ASN A 104 -15.36 4.20 4.51
C ASN A 104 -14.53 3.34 3.56
N LEU A 105 -13.27 3.08 3.89
CA LEU A 105 -12.41 2.18 3.13
C LEU A 105 -12.07 0.97 3.99
N GLU A 106 -12.33 -0.22 3.47
CA GLU A 106 -12.10 -1.51 4.13
C GLU A 106 -11.27 -2.42 3.23
N ILE A 107 -10.29 -3.11 3.80
CA ILE A 107 -9.59 -4.21 3.14
C ILE A 107 -10.28 -5.53 3.52
N ARG A 108 -10.61 -6.34 2.52
CA ARG A 108 -11.39 -7.57 2.68
C ARG A 108 -10.72 -8.80 2.07
N ASP A 109 -11.07 -9.97 2.62
CA ASP A 109 -10.65 -11.28 2.14
C ASP A 109 -11.52 -11.82 0.98
N ASP A 110 -11.17 -13.00 0.44
CA ASP A 110 -11.91 -13.64 -0.65
C ASP A 110 -13.37 -13.99 -0.31
N SER A 111 -13.68 -14.03 0.98
CA SER A 111 -15.00 -14.32 1.53
C SER A 111 -15.78 -13.05 1.91
N ASP A 112 -15.31 -11.87 1.47
CA ASP A 112 -15.91 -10.54 1.71
C ASP A 112 -15.94 -10.13 3.20
N GLN A 113 -15.02 -10.65 4.01
CA GLN A 113 -14.86 -10.27 5.42
C GLN A 113 -13.74 -9.25 5.55
N VAL A 114 -13.95 -8.21 6.37
CA VAL A 114 -12.90 -7.25 6.71
C VAL A 114 -11.77 -7.99 7.44
N ILE A 115 -10.54 -7.76 6.99
CA ILE A 115 -9.35 -8.36 7.58
C ILE A 115 -8.97 -7.54 8.81
N ASP A 116 -9.01 -8.18 9.99
CA ASP A 116 -8.73 -7.56 11.29
C ASP A 116 -9.44 -6.19 11.45
N ASP A 117 -8.68 -5.13 11.74
CA ASP A 117 -9.14 -3.75 11.86
C ASP A 117 -8.70 -2.89 10.66
N LEU A 118 -8.48 -3.49 9.48
CA LEU A 118 -8.05 -2.78 8.26
C LEU A 118 -9.22 -2.01 7.63
N THR A 119 -9.66 -0.98 8.35
CA THR A 119 -10.78 -0.11 7.98
C THR A 119 -10.60 1.30 8.51
N THR A 120 -11.12 2.28 7.77
CA THR A 120 -11.22 3.67 8.24
C THR A 120 -12.33 3.90 9.28
N GLY A 121 -13.08 2.87 9.66
CA GLY A 121 -14.15 2.93 10.65
C GLY A 121 -15.55 3.11 10.04
N ASP A 122 -16.45 3.73 10.80
CA ASP A 122 -17.81 4.04 10.33
C ASP A 122 -17.79 4.98 9.09
N PRO A 123 -18.73 4.85 8.14
CA PRO A 123 -18.83 5.74 6.99
C PRO A 123 -19.05 7.21 7.38
N VAL A 124 -18.25 8.11 6.80
CA VAL A 124 -18.32 9.56 7.04
C VAL A 124 -18.21 10.36 5.74
N SER A 125 -18.85 11.53 5.69
CA SER A 125 -18.82 12.40 4.51
C SER A 125 -17.52 13.21 4.36
N ASN A 126 -16.76 13.39 5.45
CA ASN A 126 -15.51 14.15 5.45
C ASN A 126 -14.36 13.26 5.95
N PRO A 127 -13.24 13.16 5.22
CA PRO A 127 -12.16 12.22 5.55
C PRO A 127 -11.47 12.54 6.89
N ASP A 128 -11.48 13.79 7.34
CA ASP A 128 -10.92 14.16 8.67
C ASP A 128 -11.75 13.65 9.85
N GLU A 129 -12.97 13.16 9.60
CA GLU A 129 -13.86 12.59 10.63
C GLU A 129 -13.72 11.06 10.73
N ALA A 130 -13.00 10.43 9.80
CA ALA A 130 -12.78 8.99 9.80
C ALA A 130 -11.82 8.59 10.95
N GLU A 131 -12.04 7.40 11.51
CA GLU A 131 -11.36 6.97 12.74
C GLU A 131 -9.88 6.63 12.50
N ASN A 132 -9.60 5.94 11.39
CA ASN A 132 -8.27 5.45 11.03
C ASN A 132 -7.96 5.78 9.56
N ASN A 133 -7.85 7.07 9.21
CA ASN A 133 -7.57 7.49 7.83
C ASN A 133 -6.41 8.50 7.77
N PRO A 134 -5.34 8.22 7.00
CA PRO A 134 -5.01 6.92 6.40
C PRO A 134 -4.60 5.88 7.46
N PHE A 135 -4.45 4.61 7.07
CA PHE A 135 -3.92 3.55 7.94
C PHE A 135 -2.81 2.74 7.26
N ASP A 136 -1.92 2.19 8.08
CA ASP A 136 -0.82 1.33 7.64
C ASP A 136 -1.23 -0.14 7.69
N PHE A 137 -0.73 -0.95 6.74
CA PHE A 137 -0.94 -2.40 6.73
C PHE A 137 0.24 -3.12 6.09
N THR A 138 0.44 -4.38 6.47
CA THR A 138 1.38 -5.29 5.80
C THR A 138 0.60 -6.17 4.83
N ALA A 139 0.99 -6.20 3.56
CA ALA A 139 0.30 -7.00 2.56
C ALA A 139 0.39 -8.51 2.87
N SER A 140 -0.75 -9.20 2.88
CA SER A 140 -0.83 -10.64 3.09
C SER A 140 -1.63 -11.31 1.98
N SER A 141 -1.37 -12.59 1.71
CA SER A 141 -2.10 -13.38 0.71
C SER A 141 -3.60 -13.57 1.00
N GLU A 142 -4.08 -13.12 2.15
CA GLU A 142 -5.51 -13.10 2.50
C GLU A 142 -6.25 -11.92 1.85
N MET A 143 -5.54 -10.86 1.46
CA MET A 143 -6.13 -9.64 0.90
C MET A 143 -6.63 -9.86 -0.53
N ALA A 144 -7.88 -9.49 -0.79
CA ALA A 144 -8.53 -9.67 -2.08
C ALA A 144 -9.08 -8.37 -2.66
N THR A 145 -9.70 -7.51 -1.85
CA THR A 145 -10.33 -6.26 -2.31
C THR A 145 -10.19 -5.13 -1.32
N TYR A 146 -10.28 -3.89 -1.81
CA TYR A 146 -10.58 -2.71 -1.00
C TYR A 146 -11.94 -2.15 -1.41
N ARG A 147 -12.80 -1.83 -0.44
CA ARG A 147 -14.21 -1.54 -0.69
C ARG A 147 -14.79 -0.47 0.24
N CYS A 148 -15.80 0.25 -0.24
CA CYS A 148 -16.71 1.05 0.58
C CYS A 148 -17.98 0.26 0.96
N GLU A 149 -18.30 0.17 2.26
CA GLU A 149 -19.44 -0.62 2.74
C GLU A 149 -20.79 -0.15 2.15
N PRO A 150 -21.18 1.13 2.23
CA PRO A 150 -22.47 1.61 1.73
C PRO A 150 -22.58 1.62 0.20
N HIS A 151 -21.45 1.57 -0.53
CA HIS A 151 -21.41 1.75 -1.98
C HIS A 151 -20.75 0.55 -2.69
N PRO A 152 -21.53 -0.48 -3.09
CA PRO A 152 -21.00 -1.71 -3.71
C PRO A 152 -20.20 -1.53 -5.00
N ASN A 153 -20.29 -0.38 -5.68
CA ASN A 153 -19.52 -0.12 -6.90
C ASN A 153 -18.13 0.46 -6.62
N MET A 154 -17.86 0.89 -5.37
CA MET A 154 -16.57 1.37 -4.91
C MET A 154 -15.76 0.20 -4.37
N GLU A 155 -15.30 -0.63 -5.29
CA GLU A 155 -14.53 -1.84 -4.99
C GLU A 155 -13.43 -1.99 -6.04
N GLY A 156 -12.18 -2.10 -5.58
CA GLY A 156 -11.05 -2.48 -6.42
C GLY A 156 -10.37 -3.73 -5.91
N GLU A 157 -9.63 -4.39 -6.80
CA GLU A 157 -8.94 -5.65 -6.52
C GLU A 157 -7.55 -5.41 -5.92
N ILE A 158 -7.15 -6.29 -5.00
CA ILE A 158 -5.78 -6.39 -4.49
C ILE A 158 -5.23 -7.73 -4.96
N GLN A 159 -4.10 -7.69 -5.65
CA GLN A 159 -3.32 -8.86 -6.01
C GLN A 159 -2.04 -8.85 -5.19
N VAL A 160 -1.80 -9.90 -4.41
CA VAL A 160 -0.58 -10.03 -3.61
C VAL A 160 0.37 -11.01 -4.29
N GLU A 161 1.53 -10.53 -4.68
CA GLU A 161 2.61 -11.33 -5.25
C GLU A 161 3.58 -11.78 -4.17
N GLY A 162 4.03 -13.04 -4.25
CA GLY A 162 4.97 -13.58 -3.28
C GLY A 162 6.28 -12.79 -3.29
N GLY A 163 6.60 -12.13 -2.17
CA GLY A 163 7.83 -11.39 -2.00
C GLY A 163 9.03 -12.29 -2.26
N GLY A 164 9.95 -11.85 -3.13
CA GLY A 164 11.26 -12.47 -3.35
C GLY A 164 12.19 -12.31 -2.13
N GLY A 165 11.71 -12.64 -0.94
CA GLY A 165 12.43 -12.58 0.33
C GLY A 165 13.16 -13.90 0.58
N GLY A 166 14.48 -13.87 0.38
CA GLY A 166 15.36 -15.02 0.51
C GLY A 166 15.24 -15.76 1.84
N GLY A 167 15.32 -17.08 1.76
CA GLY A 167 15.44 -17.97 2.90
C GLY A 167 16.58 -17.53 3.81
N GLY A 168 16.23 -16.80 4.86
CA GLY A 168 16.92 -16.83 6.14
C GLY A 168 16.62 -18.15 6.81
N GLU A 169 17.14 -19.25 6.25
CA GLU A 169 17.35 -20.47 7.00
C GLU A 169 18.36 -20.14 8.12
N GLU A 170 17.86 -19.70 9.27
CA GLU A 170 18.46 -20.00 10.57
C GLU A 170 18.30 -21.51 10.84
N GLY A 171 18.78 -22.31 9.88
CA GLY A 171 19.08 -23.72 10.05
C GLY A 171 20.39 -23.79 10.81
N GLY A 172 20.33 -23.56 12.12
CA GLY A 172 21.36 -23.95 13.06
C GLY A 172 21.56 -25.47 12.96
N ASN A 173 22.41 -25.89 12.03
CA ASN A 173 22.89 -27.25 11.90
C ASN A 173 23.88 -27.52 13.05
N GLU A 174 23.38 -27.71 14.26
CA GLU A 174 24.12 -28.45 15.29
C GLU A 174 23.95 -29.95 15.01
N SER A 175 24.66 -30.42 13.99
CA SER A 175 24.89 -31.85 13.76
C SER A 175 26.33 -32.19 14.15
N GLU A 176 26.56 -32.39 15.44
CA GLU A 176 27.62 -33.30 15.90
C GLU A 176 27.03 -34.37 16.81
N GLY A 177 26.43 -35.38 16.17
CA GLY A 177 26.02 -36.61 16.81
C GLY A 177 27.07 -37.71 16.68
N GLY A 178 27.78 -37.95 17.80
CA GLY A 178 28.29 -39.26 18.24
C GLY A 178 29.64 -39.75 17.69
N ASN A 179 30.38 -40.66 18.34
CA ASN A 179 30.32 -41.30 19.66
C ASN A 179 31.60 -42.16 19.82
N GLU A 180 32.20 -42.18 21.01
CA GLU A 180 33.01 -43.24 21.66
C GLU A 180 34.24 -43.92 21.00
N SER A 181 35.41 -43.84 21.67
CA SER A 181 35.98 -44.94 22.50
C SER A 181 37.53 -45.05 22.49
N GLU A 182 38.10 -44.99 23.70
CA GLU A 182 39.34 -45.59 24.27
C GLU A 182 40.70 -45.60 23.53
N GLY A 183 41.76 -45.17 24.24
CA GLY A 183 43.12 -45.66 23.98
C GLY A 183 44.30 -44.84 24.53
N GLY A 184 44.56 -44.89 25.84
CA GLY A 184 45.90 -45.10 26.43
C GLY A 184 47.06 -44.08 26.32
N ASN A 185 47.54 -43.69 27.51
CA ASN A 185 48.95 -43.68 27.99
C ASN A 185 49.79 -42.37 28.02
N GLU A 186 49.81 -41.75 29.22
CA GLU A 186 50.93 -41.19 30.05
C GLU A 186 52.07 -40.36 29.42
N SER A 187 52.34 -39.17 29.97
CA SER A 187 53.34 -38.97 31.05
C SER A 187 53.53 -37.48 31.39
N GLU A 188 53.41 -37.20 32.70
CA GLU A 188 54.08 -36.21 33.57
C GLU A 188 54.65 -34.87 33.03
N GLY A 189 54.36 -33.81 33.81
CA GLY A 189 55.02 -32.51 33.74
C GLY A 189 54.49 -31.55 34.80
N ASP A 190 54.93 -31.73 36.05
CA ASP A 190 54.74 -30.81 37.18
C ASP A 190 55.07 -29.33 36.85
N ASN A 191 54.34 -28.39 37.46
CA ASN A 191 54.80 -27.67 38.67
C ASN A 191 54.35 -26.18 38.73
N GLU A 192 54.04 -25.78 39.96
CA GLU A 192 54.06 -24.42 40.58
C GLU A 192 52.87 -23.46 40.40
N SER A 193 51.91 -23.64 41.32
CA SER A 193 51.64 -22.72 42.43
C SER A 193 51.96 -21.23 42.24
N ASN A 194 50.92 -20.39 42.28
CA ASN A 194 51.02 -19.10 42.97
C ASN A 194 49.69 -18.78 43.67
N GLU A 195 49.72 -18.85 44.99
CA GLU A 195 48.68 -18.30 45.87
C GLU A 195 48.92 -16.80 46.07
N SER A 196 47.86 -16.00 46.13
CA SER A 196 47.57 -15.10 47.27
C SER A 196 46.60 -13.97 46.92
N GLY A 197 45.68 -13.73 47.86
CA GLY A 197 45.06 -12.44 48.13
C GLY A 197 43.76 -12.21 47.38
N GLY A 198 42.58 -12.11 48.00
CA GLY A 198 42.29 -11.67 49.36
C GLY A 198 41.29 -10.51 49.24
N GLY A 199 40.08 -10.71 49.78
CA GLY A 199 39.11 -9.73 50.26
C GLY A 199 38.77 -8.50 49.41
N ASN A 200 37.47 -8.27 49.19
CA ASN A 200 36.72 -7.33 50.04
C ASN A 200 35.25 -7.30 49.64
N GLU A 201 34.41 -7.77 50.54
CA GLU A 201 33.02 -7.35 50.69
C GLU A 201 32.91 -5.84 51.00
N SER A 202 31.93 -5.15 50.41
CA SER A 202 31.32 -3.96 51.03
C SER A 202 29.96 -3.69 50.42
N GLU A 203 28.94 -3.88 51.27
CA GLU A 203 27.60 -3.33 51.16
C GLU A 203 27.59 -1.82 51.46
N GLY A 204 26.50 -1.16 51.06
CA GLY A 204 26.12 0.21 51.44
C GLY A 204 25.42 0.88 50.24
N GLY A 205 24.10 1.05 50.23
CA GLY A 205 23.33 1.96 51.11
C GLY A 205 23.36 3.36 50.48
N ASN A 206 22.30 4.17 50.37
CA ASN A 206 20.95 4.19 50.89
C ASN A 206 20.19 5.35 50.17
N GLU A 207 18.86 5.39 50.31
CA GLU A 207 17.93 6.55 50.44
C GLU A 207 18.03 7.76 49.47
N SER A 208 17.00 8.03 48.66
CA SER A 208 15.80 8.86 48.94
C SER A 208 16.06 10.33 49.29
N SER A 209 15.57 11.25 48.44
CA SER A 209 14.93 12.53 48.81
C SER A 209 14.20 13.04 47.55
N GLU A 210 12.86 13.10 47.59
CA GLU A 210 12.07 14.35 47.72
C GLU A 210 12.06 15.22 46.45
#